data_AF-A0A929L539-F1
#
_entry.id   AF-A0A929L539-F1
#
_cell.length_a   1.000
_cell.length_b   1.000
_cell.length_c   1.000
_cell.angle_alpha   90.00
_cell.angle_beta   90.00
_cell.angle_gamma   90.00
#
_symmetry.space_group_name_H-M   'P 1'
#
loop_
_entity.id
_entity.type
_entity.pdbx_description
1 polymer ?
#
loop_
_entity_poly.entity_id
_entity_poly.type
_entity_poly.pdbx_seq_one_letter_code
_entity_poly.pdbx_strand_id
1 'polypeptide(L)'
;MKARFLFPSIFRILGILMAIPGFILGYLVVFKEYKIPDFVLHLRDHASLDRAEYENFTNELALALVVVGLVFIAFSKVKREDELTARIRLNALYWAILTNYIIYAIWFLMSGSAELFHWEMMSSALSGPLHFSLNNFFLPLSIFIGRFYFLLNKSKNEYVEAPVHFLPNRPYGLIGKALTLILLLPAIYALFDFFGANWLDAVYYFLPLAMLLWIYSKERVEDEYINSIKLSSMQIAIYVNYVVLLLANFFCYGILFLLVQQLNLITIPLIFLIRFQYLLYKLRSQDSRGGATLSCL
;
A
#
# COMPACT_ATOMS: atom_id res chain seq x y z
N MET A 1 7.93 4.84 22.62
CA MET A 1 6.84 5.60 21.92
C MET A 1 5.51 4.87 22.06
N LYS A 2 4.44 5.52 22.57
CA LYS A 2 3.13 4.86 22.76
C LYS A 2 2.40 4.67 21.42
N ALA A 3 2.02 3.44 21.09
CA ALA A 3 1.20 3.15 19.91
C ALA A 3 -0.20 3.76 20.06
N ARG A 4 -0.55 4.74 19.22
CA ARG A 4 -1.79 5.52 19.36
C ARG A 4 -3.01 4.92 18.62
N PHE A 5 -2.84 3.89 17.79
CA PHE A 5 -3.93 3.32 16.98
C PHE A 5 -3.81 1.79 16.87
N LEU A 6 -4.27 1.05 17.89
CA LEU A 6 -4.34 -0.42 17.88
C LEU A 6 -5.72 -0.88 18.38
N PHE A 7 -6.27 -1.88 17.71
CA PHE A 7 -7.53 -2.50 18.10
C PHE A 7 -7.36 -3.42 19.32
N PRO A 8 -8.41 -3.60 20.15
CA PRO A 8 -8.42 -4.64 21.19
C PRO A 8 -8.06 -6.02 20.66
N SER A 9 -7.52 -6.89 21.52
CA SER A 9 -7.08 -8.25 21.13
C SER A 9 -8.18 -9.14 20.55
N ILE A 10 -9.46 -8.85 20.88
CA ILE A 10 -10.64 -9.56 20.36
C ILE A 10 -10.75 -9.41 18.83
N PHE A 11 -10.38 -8.25 18.28
CA PHE A 11 -10.43 -8.00 16.83
C PHE A 11 -9.51 -8.92 16.05
N ARG A 12 -8.48 -9.51 16.67
CA ARG A 12 -7.66 -10.51 16.01
C ARG A 12 -8.44 -11.76 15.63
N ILE A 13 -9.29 -12.24 16.55
CA ILE A 13 -10.09 -13.44 16.33
C ILE A 13 -11.13 -13.16 15.25
N LEU A 14 -11.80 -12.00 15.35
CA LEU A 14 -12.72 -11.53 14.33
C LEU A 14 -12.02 -11.41 12.96
N GLY A 15 -10.80 -10.86 12.93
CA GLY A 15 -10.02 -10.71 11.72
C GLY A 15 -9.68 -12.05 11.06
N ILE A 16 -9.29 -13.07 11.84
CA ILE A 16 -9.08 -14.44 11.33
C ILE A 16 -10.38 -15.05 10.79
N LEU A 17 -11.48 -14.88 11.55
CA LEU A 17 -12.81 -15.35 11.17
C LEU A 17 -13.30 -14.71 9.86
N MET A 18 -12.90 -13.48 9.55
CA MET A 18 -13.24 -12.80 8.29
C MET A 18 -12.26 -13.13 7.16
N ALA A 19 -10.95 -13.11 7.45
CA ALA A 19 -9.91 -13.28 6.44
C ALA A 19 -9.94 -14.68 5.82
N ILE A 20 -10.11 -15.75 6.62
CA ILE A 20 -10.10 -17.12 6.09
C ILE A 20 -11.24 -17.36 5.10
N PRO A 21 -12.53 -17.13 5.46
CA PRO A 21 -13.63 -17.22 4.50
C PRO A 21 -13.49 -16.24 3.34
N GLY A 22 -12.97 -15.03 3.60
CA GLY A 22 -12.69 -14.05 2.55
C GLY A 22 -11.70 -14.57 1.51
N PHE A 23 -10.61 -15.21 1.93
CA PHE A 23 -9.63 -15.82 1.01
C PHE A 23 -10.22 -17.02 0.26
N ILE A 24 -11.02 -17.86 0.93
CA ILE A 24 -11.71 -18.98 0.29
C ILE A 24 -12.67 -18.45 -0.78
N LEU A 25 -13.51 -17.47 -0.43
CA LEU A 25 -14.45 -16.86 -1.36
C LEU A 25 -13.71 -16.17 -2.51
N GLY A 26 -12.65 -15.41 -2.22
CA GLY A 26 -11.81 -14.76 -3.22
C GLY A 26 -11.18 -15.76 -4.19
N TYR A 27 -10.69 -16.90 -3.70
CA TYR A 27 -10.19 -17.98 -4.56
C TYR A 27 -11.29 -18.53 -5.47
N LEU A 28 -12.50 -18.78 -4.94
CA LEU A 28 -13.63 -19.28 -5.73
C LEU A 28 -14.08 -18.27 -6.78
N VAL A 29 -14.12 -16.98 -6.44
CA VAL A 29 -14.48 -15.90 -7.37
C VAL A 29 -13.47 -15.81 -8.51
N VAL A 30 -12.17 -15.78 -8.20
CA VAL A 30 -11.11 -15.54 -9.19
C VAL A 30 -10.85 -16.75 -10.08
N PHE A 31 -10.82 -17.97 -9.51
CA PHE A 31 -10.40 -19.18 -10.26
C PHE A 31 -11.55 -20.09 -10.69
N LYS A 32 -12.73 -19.97 -10.06
CA LYS A 32 -13.89 -20.79 -10.35
C LYS A 32 -15.06 -19.97 -10.88
N GLU A 33 -14.87 -18.67 -11.10
CA GLU A 33 -15.91 -17.72 -11.52
C GLU A 33 -17.17 -17.80 -10.64
N TYR A 34 -16.99 -18.16 -9.37
CA TYR A 34 -18.09 -18.39 -8.45
C TYR A 34 -18.79 -17.07 -8.12
N LYS A 35 -20.12 -17.09 -8.21
CA LYS A 35 -20.99 -15.97 -7.84
C LYS A 35 -22.04 -16.51 -6.88
N ILE A 36 -22.24 -15.83 -5.75
CA ILE A 36 -23.32 -16.20 -4.82
C ILE A 36 -24.65 -15.96 -5.54
N PRO A 37 -25.52 -17.00 -5.63
CA PRO A 37 -26.85 -16.85 -6.22
C PRO A 37 -27.64 -15.75 -5.52
N ASP A 38 -28.38 -14.95 -6.28
CA ASP A 38 -29.22 -13.84 -5.79
C ASP A 38 -28.49 -12.73 -5.02
N PHE A 39 -27.15 -12.75 -4.96
CA PHE A 39 -26.35 -11.69 -4.35
C PHE A 39 -26.09 -10.54 -5.33
N VAL A 40 -27.19 -9.95 -5.79
CA VAL A 40 -27.21 -8.96 -6.86
C VAL A 40 -27.98 -7.74 -6.35
N LEU A 41 -27.41 -6.54 -6.57
CA LEU A 41 -28.08 -5.29 -6.25
C LEU A 41 -28.58 -4.63 -7.53
N HIS A 42 -29.86 -4.26 -7.53
CA HIS A 42 -30.46 -3.45 -8.58
C HIS A 42 -29.96 -2.01 -8.47
N LEU A 43 -29.08 -1.61 -9.39
CA LEU A 43 -28.48 -0.28 -9.39
C LEU A 43 -29.22 0.72 -10.30
N ARG A 44 -30.07 0.27 -11.26
CA ARG A 44 -30.97 1.12 -12.10
C ARG A 44 -31.96 0.30 -12.97
N ASP A 45 -33.05 0.95 -13.41
CA ASP A 45 -34.09 0.43 -14.33
C ASP A 45 -33.72 0.36 -15.83
N HIS A 46 -32.64 0.98 -16.30
CA HIS A 46 -32.29 1.00 -17.73
C HIS A 46 -30.79 0.73 -17.97
N ALA A 47 -30.52 -0.25 -18.83
CA ALA A 47 -29.19 -0.55 -19.35
C ALA A 47 -28.77 0.53 -20.36
N SER A 48 -27.79 1.35 -19.99
CA SER A 48 -27.01 2.15 -20.96
C SER A 48 -25.82 1.33 -21.47
N LEU A 49 -25.33 1.66 -22.67
CA LEU A 49 -24.28 1.02 -23.49
C LEU A 49 -22.98 0.55 -22.79
N ASP A 50 -22.81 0.81 -21.50
CA ASP A 50 -21.56 0.64 -20.75
C ASP A 50 -21.75 -0.08 -19.38
N ARG A 51 -22.97 -0.53 -19.01
CA ARG A 51 -23.24 -1.19 -17.71
C ARG A 51 -24.32 -2.26 -17.77
N ALA A 52 -24.11 -3.37 -17.07
CA ALA A 52 -25.10 -4.41 -16.88
C ALA A 52 -26.23 -3.96 -15.91
N GLU A 53 -27.45 -4.41 -16.17
CA GLU A 53 -28.65 -4.16 -15.34
C GLU A 53 -28.54 -4.79 -13.93
N TYR A 54 -27.62 -5.75 -13.78
CA TYR A 54 -27.38 -6.55 -12.59
C TYR A 54 -25.85 -6.71 -12.38
N GLU A 55 -25.32 -6.22 -11.26
CA GLU A 55 -23.95 -6.53 -10.83
C GLU A 55 -23.98 -7.39 -9.57
N ASN A 56 -23.22 -8.49 -9.58
CA ASN A 56 -23.14 -9.41 -8.46
C ASN A 56 -22.04 -8.95 -7.50
N PHE A 57 -22.36 -8.85 -6.21
CA PHE A 57 -21.47 -8.22 -5.23
C PHE A 57 -20.43 -9.17 -4.59
N THR A 58 -20.29 -10.38 -5.14
CA THR A 58 -19.49 -11.44 -4.50
C THR A 58 -18.00 -11.05 -4.44
N ASN A 59 -17.48 -10.38 -5.47
CA ASN A 59 -16.09 -9.89 -5.49
C ASN A 59 -15.86 -8.77 -4.47
N GLU A 60 -16.79 -7.82 -4.34
CA GLU A 60 -16.73 -6.72 -3.36
C GLU A 60 -16.77 -7.28 -1.93
N LEU A 61 -17.64 -8.27 -1.69
CA LEU A 61 -17.72 -8.96 -0.41
C LEU A 61 -16.43 -9.72 -0.10
N ALA A 62 -15.88 -10.46 -1.07
CA ALA A 62 -14.62 -11.18 -0.90
C ALA A 62 -13.47 -10.23 -0.58
N LEU A 63 -13.34 -9.13 -1.32
CA LEU A 63 -12.30 -8.12 -1.08
C LEU A 63 -12.48 -7.47 0.30
N ALA A 64 -13.71 -7.08 0.66
CA ALA A 64 -14.00 -6.48 1.96
C ALA A 64 -13.64 -7.44 3.11
N LEU A 65 -14.03 -8.72 3.03
CA LEU A 65 -13.71 -9.73 4.04
C LEU A 65 -12.19 -9.92 4.19
N VAL A 66 -11.44 -10.01 3.08
CA VAL A 66 -9.98 -10.15 3.10
C VAL A 66 -9.32 -8.90 3.69
N VAL A 67 -9.62 -7.72 3.17
CA VAL A 67 -8.95 -6.47 3.59
C VAL A 67 -9.29 -6.13 5.03
N VAL A 68 -10.58 -6.14 5.42
CA VAL A 68 -10.99 -5.87 6.81
C VAL A 68 -10.41 -6.92 7.75
N GLY A 69 -10.47 -8.20 7.37
CA GLY A 69 -9.91 -9.28 8.15
C GLY A 69 -8.41 -9.12 8.41
N LEU A 70 -7.64 -8.83 7.35
CA LEU A 70 -6.20 -8.59 7.46
C LEU A 70 -5.88 -7.34 8.27
N VAL A 71 -6.59 -6.21 8.07
CA VAL A 71 -6.40 -4.99 8.86
C VAL A 71 -6.62 -5.26 10.35
N PHE A 72 -7.66 -6.01 10.70
CA PHE A 72 -7.93 -6.40 12.09
C PHE A 72 -6.83 -7.30 12.68
N ILE A 73 -6.32 -8.27 11.91
CA ILE A 73 -5.20 -9.10 12.36
C ILE A 73 -3.94 -8.26 12.55
N ALA A 74 -3.60 -7.46 11.54
CA ALA A 74 -2.43 -6.60 11.45
C ALA A 74 -2.30 -5.62 12.63
N PHE A 75 -3.40 -4.96 12.98
CA PHE A 75 -3.39 -3.86 13.94
C PHE A 75 -4.09 -4.18 15.27
N SER A 76 -4.24 -5.47 15.59
CA SER A 76 -4.70 -5.93 16.90
C SER A 76 -3.57 -5.92 17.95
N LYS A 77 -3.94 -5.62 19.20
CA LYS A 77 -3.02 -5.70 20.34
C LYS A 77 -2.61 -7.14 20.65
N VAL A 78 -1.34 -7.32 21.00
CA VAL A 78 -0.81 -8.57 21.54
C VAL A 78 -0.99 -8.59 23.08
N LYS A 79 -0.97 -9.77 23.72
CA LYS A 79 -1.21 -9.95 25.18
C LYS A 79 -0.34 -9.02 26.06
N ARG A 80 0.90 -8.77 25.66
CA ARG A 80 1.78 -7.76 26.25
C ARG A 80 2.17 -6.79 25.14
N GLU A 81 1.78 -5.54 25.29
CA GLU A 81 2.08 -4.46 24.34
C GLU A 81 3.09 -3.53 25.01
N ASP A 82 4.37 -3.78 24.75
CA ASP A 82 5.50 -3.01 25.23
C ASP A 82 6.16 -2.20 24.10
N GLU A 83 7.20 -1.44 24.43
CA GLU A 83 7.92 -0.66 23.42
C GLU A 83 8.61 -1.54 22.37
N LEU A 84 9.05 -2.74 22.77
CA LEU A 84 9.67 -3.72 21.90
C LEU A 84 8.70 -4.17 20.79
N THR A 85 7.48 -4.54 21.19
CA THR A 85 6.42 -4.97 20.28
C THR A 85 6.04 -3.84 19.30
N ALA A 86 5.98 -2.61 19.79
CA ALA A 86 5.72 -1.45 18.94
C ALA A 86 6.84 -1.23 17.89
N ARG A 87 8.11 -1.38 18.29
CA ARG A 87 9.26 -1.30 17.38
C ARG A 87 9.27 -2.43 16.34
N ILE A 88 9.06 -3.67 16.77
CA ILE A 88 8.95 -4.84 15.87
C ILE A 88 7.83 -4.63 14.86
N ARG A 89 6.69 -4.08 15.30
CA ARG A 89 5.55 -3.78 14.41
C ARG A 89 5.93 -2.76 13.34
N LEU A 90 6.50 -1.64 13.73
CA LEU A 90 6.90 -0.60 12.78
C LEU A 90 7.98 -1.11 11.81
N ASN A 91 8.95 -1.88 12.30
CA ASN A 91 9.96 -2.51 11.46
C ASN A 91 9.32 -3.53 10.50
N ALA A 92 8.43 -4.40 10.97
CA ALA A 92 7.66 -5.33 10.14
C ALA A 92 6.93 -4.62 9.01
N LEU A 93 6.29 -3.49 9.32
CA LEU A 93 5.52 -2.69 8.36
C LEU A 93 6.40 -2.08 7.28
N TYR A 94 7.55 -1.50 7.67
CA TYR A 94 8.53 -0.94 6.74
C TYR A 94 8.95 -1.98 5.70
N TRP A 95 9.37 -3.16 6.15
CA TRP A 95 9.82 -4.21 5.25
C TRP A 95 8.69 -4.79 4.41
N ALA A 96 7.46 -4.83 4.93
CA ALA A 96 6.32 -5.29 4.15
C ALA A 96 6.04 -4.39 2.95
N ILE A 97 6.08 -3.08 3.14
CA ILE A 97 5.98 -2.10 2.04
C ILE A 97 7.12 -2.30 1.05
N LEU A 98 8.37 -2.35 1.55
CA LEU A 98 9.55 -2.52 0.70
C LEU A 98 9.47 -3.79 -0.14
N THR A 99 9.20 -4.94 0.49
CA THR A 99 9.09 -6.23 -0.18
C THR A 99 7.93 -6.24 -1.18
N ASN A 100 6.79 -5.66 -0.84
CA ASN A 100 5.66 -5.55 -1.77
C ASN A 100 6.04 -4.78 -3.04
N TYR A 101 6.68 -3.62 -2.90
CA TYR A 101 7.11 -2.84 -4.06
C TYR A 101 8.31 -3.43 -4.81
N ILE A 102 9.14 -4.24 -4.16
CA ILE A 102 10.17 -5.05 -4.85
C ILE A 102 9.51 -6.13 -5.70
N ILE A 103 8.55 -6.88 -5.15
CA ILE A 103 7.76 -7.88 -5.90
C ILE A 103 7.07 -7.20 -7.07
N TYR A 104 6.52 -6.01 -6.86
CA TYR A 104 5.94 -5.20 -7.92
C TYR A 104 6.95 -4.84 -9.02
N ALA A 105 8.12 -4.30 -8.66
CA ALA A 105 9.16 -3.98 -9.63
C ALA A 105 9.61 -5.19 -10.44
N ILE A 106 9.79 -6.35 -9.79
CA ILE A 106 10.14 -7.61 -10.47
C ILE A 106 9.04 -7.99 -11.46
N TRP A 107 7.77 -7.93 -11.03
CA TRP A 107 6.64 -8.27 -11.89
C TRP A 107 6.53 -7.32 -13.09
N PHE A 108 6.69 -6.02 -12.88
CA PHE A 108 6.71 -5.01 -13.95
C PHE A 108 7.83 -5.27 -14.98
N LEU A 109 9.05 -5.56 -14.50
CA LEU A 109 10.20 -5.90 -15.36
C LEU A 109 9.98 -7.23 -16.12
N MET A 110 9.38 -8.22 -15.45
CA MET A 110 9.06 -9.51 -16.07
C MET A 110 7.98 -9.35 -17.14
N SER A 111 6.92 -8.57 -16.89
CA SER A 111 5.87 -8.28 -17.87
C SER A 111 6.44 -7.61 -19.11
N GLY A 112 7.21 -6.52 -18.93
CA GLY A 112 7.81 -5.80 -20.06
C GLY A 112 8.81 -6.63 -20.88
N SER A 113 9.59 -7.50 -20.22
CA SER A 113 10.50 -8.40 -20.94
C SER A 113 9.77 -9.54 -21.65
N ALA A 114 8.70 -10.10 -21.07
CA ALA A 114 7.89 -11.12 -21.73
C ALA A 114 7.24 -10.60 -23.02
N GLU A 115 6.77 -9.35 -23.01
CA GLU A 115 6.25 -8.66 -24.21
C GLU A 115 7.35 -8.44 -25.26
N LEU A 116 8.54 -7.98 -24.83
CA LEU A 116 9.70 -7.75 -25.72
C LEU A 116 10.17 -9.03 -26.44
N PHE A 117 10.20 -10.17 -25.72
CA PHE A 117 10.67 -11.45 -26.25
C PHE A 117 9.55 -12.31 -26.88
N HIS A 118 8.34 -11.78 -27.01
CA HIS A 118 7.16 -12.48 -27.55
C HIS A 118 6.88 -13.85 -26.90
N TRP A 119 7.12 -13.97 -25.58
CA TRP A 119 6.83 -15.21 -24.86
C TRP A 119 5.32 -15.28 -24.53
N GLU A 120 4.51 -15.72 -25.49
CA GLU A 120 3.03 -15.73 -25.43
C GLU A 120 2.45 -16.42 -24.17
N MET A 121 3.05 -17.54 -23.74
CA MET A 121 2.60 -18.27 -22.56
C MET A 121 2.91 -17.52 -21.24
N MET A 122 4.02 -16.78 -21.19
CA MET A 122 4.38 -16.01 -20.00
C MET A 122 3.72 -14.63 -20.02
N SER A 123 3.54 -14.02 -21.20
CA SER A 123 2.77 -12.80 -21.35
C SER A 123 1.34 -13.06 -20.90
N SER A 124 0.61 -14.06 -21.40
CA SER A 124 -0.76 -14.36 -20.95
C SER A 124 -0.92 -14.60 -19.43
N ALA A 125 0.07 -15.20 -18.78
CA ALA A 125 0.07 -15.42 -17.32
C ALA A 125 0.41 -14.15 -16.50
N LEU A 126 1.11 -13.19 -17.11
CA LEU A 126 1.52 -11.91 -16.51
C LEU A 126 0.72 -10.71 -17.04
N SER A 127 -0.06 -10.84 -18.13
CA SER A 127 -0.61 -9.73 -18.92
C SER A 127 -1.97 -9.25 -18.42
N GLY A 128 -2.11 -9.15 -17.10
CA GLY A 128 -3.18 -8.40 -16.51
C GLY A 128 -2.61 -7.23 -15.73
N PRO A 129 -2.52 -6.01 -16.29
CA PRO A 129 -2.27 -4.79 -15.51
C PRO A 129 -3.25 -4.67 -14.32
N LEU A 130 -4.46 -5.25 -14.49
CA LEU A 130 -5.47 -5.45 -13.45
C LEU A 130 -5.06 -6.51 -12.42
N HIS A 131 -4.54 -7.67 -12.81
CA HIS A 131 -4.17 -8.75 -11.90
C HIS A 131 -3.12 -8.35 -10.86
N PHE A 132 -2.10 -7.57 -11.25
CA PHE A 132 -1.13 -7.10 -10.26
C PHE A 132 -1.71 -6.04 -9.31
N SER A 133 -2.49 -5.10 -9.85
CA SER A 133 -3.15 -4.05 -9.05
C SER A 133 -4.07 -4.66 -7.97
N LEU A 134 -4.75 -5.78 -8.27
CA LEU A 134 -5.54 -6.54 -7.31
C LEU A 134 -4.69 -7.16 -6.19
N ASN A 135 -3.53 -7.70 -6.54
CA ASN A 135 -2.63 -8.33 -5.55
C ASN A 135 -2.08 -7.29 -4.56
N ASN A 136 -1.85 -6.05 -4.99
CA ASN A 136 -1.39 -4.95 -4.13
C ASN A 136 -2.39 -4.59 -3.00
N PHE A 137 -3.66 -5.02 -3.10
CA PHE A 137 -4.65 -4.76 -2.06
C PHE A 137 -4.32 -5.51 -0.76
N PHE A 138 -4.00 -6.80 -0.82
CA PHE A 138 -3.81 -7.60 0.40
C PHE A 138 -2.35 -7.97 0.67
N LEU A 139 -1.48 -7.99 -0.35
CA LEU A 139 -0.07 -8.40 -0.21
C LEU A 139 0.70 -7.61 0.87
N PRO A 140 0.64 -6.26 0.95
CA PRO A 140 1.36 -5.51 1.98
C PRO A 140 0.96 -5.95 3.40
N LEU A 141 -0.34 -6.17 3.65
CA LEU A 141 -0.84 -6.62 4.95
C LEU A 141 -0.44 -8.06 5.25
N SER A 142 -0.52 -8.95 4.25
CA SER A 142 -0.13 -10.36 4.40
C SER A 142 1.36 -10.50 4.75
N ILE A 143 2.24 -9.80 4.02
CA ILE A 143 3.68 -9.80 4.28
C ILE A 143 3.96 -9.22 5.68
N PHE A 144 3.28 -8.12 6.02
CA PHE A 144 3.39 -7.49 7.32
C PHE A 144 3.03 -8.43 8.47
N ILE A 145 1.87 -9.09 8.40
CA ILE A 145 1.40 -10.04 9.41
C ILE A 145 2.41 -11.18 9.55
N GLY A 146 2.81 -11.81 8.44
CA GLY A 146 3.76 -12.92 8.45
C GLY A 146 5.09 -12.53 9.12
N ARG A 147 5.67 -11.38 8.71
CA ARG A 147 6.93 -10.89 9.27
C ARG A 147 6.79 -10.47 10.73
N PHE A 148 5.70 -9.82 11.11
CA PHE A 148 5.46 -9.38 12.48
C PHE A 148 5.40 -10.57 13.44
N TYR A 149 4.60 -11.59 13.14
CA TYR A 149 4.48 -12.78 13.99
C TYR A 149 5.76 -13.62 14.00
N PHE A 150 6.48 -13.71 12.87
CA PHE A 150 7.78 -14.36 12.81
C PHE A 150 8.79 -13.70 13.74
N LEU A 151 8.92 -12.36 13.68
CA LEU A 151 9.83 -11.62 14.53
C LEU A 151 9.41 -11.69 16.00
N LEU A 152 8.13 -11.55 16.31
CA LEU A 152 7.59 -11.65 17.67
C LEU A 152 7.92 -13.00 18.31
N ASN A 153 7.81 -14.10 17.56
CA ASN A 153 8.12 -15.44 18.09
C ASN A 153 9.63 -15.66 18.26
N LYS A 154 10.46 -14.99 17.43
CA LYS A 154 11.92 -15.04 17.50
C LYS A 154 12.49 -14.20 18.66
N SER A 155 11.89 -13.05 18.97
CA SER A 155 12.46 -12.04 19.87
C SER A 155 11.81 -12.01 21.26
N LYS A 156 11.73 -13.16 21.95
CA LYS A 156 10.97 -13.30 23.20
C LYS A 156 11.43 -12.39 24.36
N ASN A 157 12.72 -12.04 24.44
CA ASN A 157 13.26 -11.25 25.56
C ASN A 157 14.11 -10.04 25.11
N GLU A 158 14.74 -10.09 23.94
CA GLU A 158 15.57 -8.99 23.43
C GLU A 158 15.47 -8.95 21.91
N TYR A 159 15.10 -7.80 21.36
CA TYR A 159 15.14 -7.54 19.92
C TYR A 159 16.27 -6.54 19.68
N VAL A 160 17.43 -7.05 19.28
CA VAL A 160 18.49 -6.20 18.76
C VAL A 160 18.03 -5.73 17.38
N GLU A 161 17.77 -4.43 17.25
CA GLU A 161 17.29 -3.85 16.01
C GLU A 161 18.32 -4.08 14.89
N ALA A 162 17.90 -4.78 13.83
CA ALA A 162 18.64 -4.68 12.58
C ALA A 162 18.47 -3.24 12.07
N PRO A 163 19.55 -2.48 11.85
CA PRO A 163 19.46 -1.11 11.38
C PRO A 163 18.67 -1.11 10.06
N VAL A 164 17.65 -0.25 10.00
CA VAL A 164 16.87 -0.09 8.78
C VAL A 164 17.80 0.46 7.71
N HIS A 165 18.05 -0.34 6.67
CA HIS A 165 18.97 0.05 5.62
C HIS A 165 18.28 1.03 4.68
N PHE A 166 18.75 2.27 4.67
CA PHE A 166 18.32 3.33 3.77
C PHE A 166 19.39 3.58 2.71
N LEU A 167 18.95 3.96 1.51
CA LEU A 167 19.84 4.28 0.40
C LEU A 167 20.59 5.60 0.67
N PRO A 168 21.87 5.74 0.27
CA PRO A 168 22.62 6.98 0.42
C PRO A 168 21.87 8.20 -0.13
N ASN A 169 21.98 9.35 0.54
CA ASN A 169 21.26 10.57 0.14
C ASN A 169 21.66 11.02 -1.29
N ARG A 170 22.97 11.02 -1.58
CA ARG A 170 23.49 11.29 -2.93
C ARG A 170 24.00 10.00 -3.55
N PRO A 171 23.60 9.64 -4.80
CA PRO A 171 22.73 10.40 -5.71
C PRO A 171 21.22 10.09 -5.59
N TYR A 172 20.83 9.02 -4.89
CA TYR A 172 19.49 8.43 -4.97
C TYR A 172 18.34 9.35 -4.54
N GLY A 173 18.54 10.20 -3.53
CA GLY A 173 17.50 11.12 -3.06
C GLY A 173 17.21 12.26 -4.03
N LEU A 174 18.22 12.69 -4.80
CA LEU A 174 18.04 13.69 -5.85
C LEU A 174 17.39 13.07 -7.08
N ILE A 175 17.84 11.86 -7.47
CA ILE A 175 17.26 11.10 -8.57
C ILE A 175 15.77 10.82 -8.30
N GLY A 176 15.41 10.33 -7.11
CA GLY A 176 14.03 10.05 -6.74
C GLY A 176 13.13 11.29 -6.82
N LYS A 177 13.60 12.45 -6.32
CA LYS A 177 12.85 13.71 -6.42
C LYS A 177 12.66 14.19 -7.86
N ALA A 178 13.72 14.15 -8.67
CA ALA A 178 13.64 14.55 -10.07
C ALA A 178 12.73 13.62 -10.87
N LEU A 179 12.89 12.30 -10.69
CA LEU A 179 12.11 11.29 -11.38
C LEU A 179 10.63 11.36 -11.02
N THR A 180 10.30 11.50 -9.73
CA THR A 180 8.90 11.67 -9.31
C THR A 180 8.27 12.92 -9.90
N LEU A 181 8.97 14.05 -9.92
CA LEU A 181 8.45 15.30 -10.50
C LEU A 181 8.21 15.16 -12.01
N ILE A 182 9.16 14.56 -12.73
CA ILE A 182 9.08 14.35 -14.19
C ILE A 182 7.91 13.43 -14.55
N LEU A 183 7.69 12.35 -13.79
CA LEU A 183 6.64 11.37 -14.05
C LEU A 183 5.25 11.82 -13.57
N LEU A 184 5.17 12.79 -12.65
CA LEU A 184 3.90 13.23 -12.07
C LEU A 184 2.98 13.87 -13.12
N LEU A 185 3.50 14.76 -13.97
CA LEU A 185 2.72 15.45 -14.99
C LEU A 185 2.10 14.49 -16.03
N PRO A 186 2.87 13.59 -16.67
CA PRO A 186 2.30 12.61 -17.59
C PRO A 186 1.37 11.61 -16.89
N ALA A 187 1.63 11.24 -15.63
CA ALA A 187 0.70 10.39 -14.86
C ALA A 187 -0.64 11.08 -14.58
N ILE A 188 -0.65 12.39 -14.31
CA ILE A 188 -1.89 13.16 -14.18
C ILE A 188 -2.64 13.22 -15.52
N TYR A 189 -1.92 13.45 -16.62
CA TYR A 189 -2.51 13.45 -17.95
C TYR A 189 -3.14 12.08 -18.29
N ALA A 190 -2.46 10.98 -17.97
CA ALA A 190 -2.95 9.62 -18.19
C ALA A 190 -4.29 9.34 -17.47
N LEU A 191 -4.55 9.97 -16.31
CA LEU A 191 -5.84 9.82 -15.61
C LEU A 191 -7.03 10.40 -16.39
N PHE A 192 -6.81 11.40 -17.24
CA PHE A 192 -7.86 12.03 -18.05
C PHE A 192 -7.98 11.40 -19.45
N ASP A 193 -6.93 10.76 -19.94
CA ASP A 193 -6.85 10.13 -21.26
C ASP A 193 -7.09 8.60 -21.17
N PHE A 194 -8.17 8.18 -20.50
CA PHE A 194 -8.47 6.78 -20.21
C PHE A 194 -8.66 5.89 -21.47
N PHE A 195 -8.94 6.50 -22.63
CA PHE A 195 -9.01 5.82 -23.94
C PHE A 195 -7.79 6.11 -24.84
N GLY A 196 -6.76 6.73 -24.27
CA GLY A 196 -5.59 7.23 -24.96
C GLY A 196 -4.52 6.17 -25.21
N ALA A 197 -3.29 6.65 -25.42
CA ALA A 197 -2.19 5.81 -25.89
C ALA A 197 -1.55 4.95 -24.78
N ASN A 198 -1.36 3.66 -25.08
CA ASN A 198 -0.81 2.61 -24.19
C ASN A 198 0.52 2.94 -23.48
N TRP A 199 1.31 3.89 -23.97
CA TRP A 199 2.60 4.26 -23.37
C TRP A 199 2.45 5.12 -22.11
N LEU A 200 1.33 5.82 -21.94
CA LEU A 200 1.03 6.63 -20.76
C LEU A 200 0.74 5.76 -19.53
N ASP A 201 0.18 4.57 -19.73
CA ASP A 201 -0.08 3.61 -18.65
C ASP A 201 1.23 3.13 -18.01
N ALA A 202 2.29 2.92 -18.81
CA ALA A 202 3.60 2.53 -18.29
C ALA A 202 4.19 3.57 -17.33
N VAL A 203 3.95 4.87 -17.58
CA VAL A 203 4.37 5.97 -16.70
C VAL A 203 3.68 5.86 -15.34
N TYR A 204 2.37 5.58 -15.36
CA TYR A 204 1.57 5.41 -14.16
C TYR A 204 2.12 4.28 -13.27
N TYR A 205 2.39 3.12 -13.90
CA TYR A 205 2.97 1.96 -13.23
C TYR A 205 4.40 2.22 -12.71
N PHE A 206 5.19 3.03 -13.38
CA PHE A 206 6.56 3.32 -12.95
C PHE A 206 6.65 4.38 -11.82
N LEU A 207 5.68 5.30 -11.73
CA LEU A 207 5.61 6.36 -10.71
C LEU A 207 5.77 5.89 -9.25
N PRO A 208 5.07 4.84 -8.75
CA PRO A 208 5.24 4.39 -7.36
C PRO A 208 6.66 3.90 -7.04
N LEU A 209 7.39 3.35 -8.03
CA LEU A 209 8.80 2.96 -7.87
C LEU A 209 9.70 4.18 -7.72
N ALA A 210 9.45 5.24 -8.50
CA ALA A 210 10.17 6.51 -8.36
C ALA A 210 9.93 7.14 -6.98
N MET A 211 8.70 7.08 -6.48
CA MET A 211 8.36 7.57 -5.14
C MET A 211 9.05 6.73 -4.06
N LEU A 212 9.08 5.40 -4.22
CA LEU A 212 9.80 4.52 -3.31
C LEU A 212 11.29 4.89 -3.22
N LEU A 213 11.93 5.18 -4.36
CA LEU A 213 13.34 5.61 -4.39
C LEU A 213 13.56 6.89 -3.57
N TRP A 214 12.63 7.85 -3.65
CA TRP A 214 12.69 9.05 -2.82
C TRP A 214 12.48 8.71 -1.33
N ILE A 215 11.46 7.91 -0.99
CA ILE A 215 11.10 7.56 0.39
C ILE A 215 12.25 6.85 1.14
N TYR A 216 12.94 5.96 0.46
CA TYR A 216 13.99 5.12 1.04
C TYR A 216 15.37 5.77 1.02
N SER A 217 15.48 7.01 0.51
CA SER A 217 16.71 7.77 0.57
C SER A 217 16.94 8.37 1.96
N LYS A 218 18.20 8.33 2.43
CA LYS A 218 18.63 8.98 3.67
C LYS A 218 18.49 10.49 3.58
N GLU A 219 18.11 11.11 4.68
CA GLU A 219 18.25 12.57 4.82
C GLU A 219 19.70 12.95 5.16
N ARG A 220 20.06 14.23 5.02
CA ARG A 220 21.46 14.69 5.23
C ARG A 220 21.96 14.44 6.65
N VAL A 221 21.05 14.51 7.62
CA VAL A 221 21.27 14.16 9.02
C VAL A 221 20.13 13.20 9.38
N GLU A 222 20.47 11.96 9.73
CA GLU A 222 19.49 10.91 10.03
C GLU A 222 19.64 10.47 11.49
N ASP A 223 18.80 11.04 12.33
CA ASP A 223 18.71 10.70 13.75
C ASP A 223 17.60 9.66 14.00
N GLU A 224 17.63 9.00 15.17
CA GLU A 224 16.60 8.05 15.60
C GLU A 224 15.18 8.65 15.51
N TYR A 225 15.06 9.94 15.83
CA TYR A 225 13.80 10.66 15.73
C TYR A 225 13.26 10.75 14.30
N ILE A 226 14.11 10.99 13.30
CA ILE A 226 13.69 11.02 11.88
C ILE A 226 13.21 9.64 11.42
N ASN A 227 13.92 8.58 11.83
CA ASN A 227 13.50 7.21 11.54
C ASN A 227 12.11 6.91 12.14
N SER A 228 11.86 7.35 13.37
CA SER A 228 10.55 7.20 14.01
C SER A 228 9.42 7.95 13.28
N ILE A 229 9.70 9.14 12.75
CA ILE A 229 8.75 9.93 11.94
C ILE A 229 8.44 9.19 10.63
N LYS A 230 9.44 8.62 9.96
CA LYS A 230 9.24 7.79 8.76
C LYS A 230 8.31 6.62 9.09
N LEU A 231 8.67 5.81 10.08
CA LEU A 231 7.88 4.63 10.46
C LEU A 231 6.43 4.99 10.84
N SER A 232 6.23 6.06 11.61
CA SER A 232 4.90 6.58 11.93
C SER A 232 4.12 7.04 10.68
N SER A 233 4.81 7.64 9.71
CA SER A 233 4.19 8.09 8.45
C SER A 233 3.76 6.91 7.59
N MET A 234 4.54 5.82 7.55
CA MET A 234 4.17 4.60 6.82
C MET A 234 2.91 3.97 7.38
N GLN A 235 2.80 3.92 8.72
CA GLN A 235 1.63 3.37 9.37
C GLN A 235 0.36 4.15 9.01
N ILE A 236 0.42 5.48 9.02
CA ILE A 236 -0.75 6.31 8.67
C ILE A 236 -1.07 6.23 7.18
N ALA A 237 -0.07 6.17 6.30
CA ALA A 237 -0.29 5.98 4.87
C ALA A 237 -1.05 4.68 4.58
N ILE A 238 -0.69 3.59 5.25
CA ILE A 238 -1.38 2.30 5.14
C ILE A 238 -2.83 2.39 5.63
N TYR A 239 -3.07 3.00 6.80
CA TYR A 239 -4.43 3.14 7.32
C TYR A 239 -5.32 3.92 6.36
N VAL A 240 -4.86 5.07 5.88
CA VAL A 240 -5.65 5.90 4.96
C VAL A 240 -5.87 5.18 3.63
N ASN A 241 -4.84 4.50 3.08
CA ASN A 241 -4.97 3.72 1.85
C ASN A 241 -6.07 2.67 1.94
N TYR A 242 -6.11 1.91 3.04
CA TYR A 242 -7.11 0.85 3.21
C TYR A 242 -8.51 1.37 3.50
N VAL A 243 -8.65 2.49 4.20
CA VAL A 243 -9.95 3.16 4.35
C VAL A 243 -10.48 3.64 3.00
N VAL A 244 -9.64 4.29 2.19
CA VAL A 244 -10.01 4.74 0.85
C VAL A 244 -10.38 3.57 -0.05
N LEU A 245 -9.59 2.48 -0.02
CA LEU A 245 -9.87 1.26 -0.79
C LEU A 245 -11.23 0.65 -0.42
N LEU A 246 -11.53 0.51 0.87
CA LEU A 246 -12.79 -0.07 1.33
C LEU A 246 -13.98 0.81 0.97
N LEU A 247 -13.86 2.13 1.09
CA LEU A 247 -14.92 3.05 0.66
C LEU A 247 -15.14 2.94 -0.85
N ALA A 248 -14.07 2.96 -1.64
CA ALA A 248 -14.17 2.81 -3.09
C ALA A 248 -14.82 1.50 -3.51
N ASN A 249 -14.53 0.39 -2.81
CA ASN A 249 -15.15 -0.91 -3.05
C ASN A 249 -16.67 -0.93 -2.87
N PHE A 250 -17.24 -0.04 -2.06
CA PHE A 250 -18.69 0.04 -1.87
C PHE A 250 -19.38 1.17 -2.65
N PHE A 251 -18.63 2.17 -3.12
CA PHE A 251 -19.20 3.37 -3.74
C PHE A 251 -18.85 3.53 -5.22
N CYS A 252 -17.82 2.85 -5.72
CA CYS A 252 -17.37 2.96 -7.10
C CYS A 252 -17.60 1.64 -7.85
N TYR A 253 -18.09 1.75 -9.09
CA TYR A 253 -18.39 0.59 -9.96
C TYR A 253 -17.92 0.84 -11.39
N GLY A 254 -17.75 -0.25 -12.17
CA GLY A 254 -17.31 -0.22 -13.55
C GLY A 254 -15.97 0.49 -13.75
N ILE A 255 -15.89 1.36 -14.77
CA ILE A 255 -14.67 2.12 -15.12
C ILE A 255 -14.14 2.98 -13.98
N LEU A 256 -15.03 3.59 -13.17
CA LEU A 256 -14.62 4.40 -12.02
C LEU A 256 -13.90 3.54 -10.97
N PHE A 257 -14.35 2.30 -10.76
CA PHE A 257 -13.68 1.38 -9.84
C PHE A 257 -12.29 0.99 -10.36
N LEU A 258 -12.15 0.74 -11.67
CA LEU A 258 -10.86 0.43 -12.29
C LEU A 258 -9.85 1.58 -12.13
N LEU A 259 -10.31 2.83 -12.29
CA LEU A 259 -9.49 4.02 -12.04
C LEU A 259 -9.05 4.12 -10.57
N VAL A 260 -9.94 3.87 -9.62
CA VAL A 260 -9.58 3.91 -8.20
C VAL A 260 -8.59 2.79 -7.83
N GLN A 261 -8.76 1.61 -8.41
CA GLN A 261 -7.82 0.50 -8.26
C GLN A 261 -6.42 0.85 -8.78
N GLN A 262 -6.33 1.52 -9.93
CA GLN A 262 -5.06 2.05 -10.43
C GLN A 262 -4.47 3.02 -9.39
N LEU A 263 -5.25 4.05 -8.99
CA LEU A 263 -4.89 5.04 -7.96
C LEU A 263 -4.38 4.44 -6.64
N ASN A 264 -4.91 3.29 -6.24
CA ASN A 264 -4.50 2.61 -5.00
C ASN A 264 -3.01 2.25 -4.96
N LEU A 265 -2.41 1.94 -6.11
CA LEU A 265 -1.00 1.57 -6.22
C LEU A 265 -0.05 2.69 -5.77
N ILE A 266 -0.43 3.94 -6.06
CA ILE A 266 0.34 5.16 -5.78
C ILE A 266 -0.04 5.76 -4.42
N THR A 267 -1.21 5.42 -3.90
CA THR A 267 -1.78 6.07 -2.71
C THR A 267 -0.91 5.88 -1.46
N ILE A 268 -0.36 4.69 -1.20
CA ILE A 268 0.55 4.46 -0.06
C ILE A 268 1.80 5.36 -0.12
N PRO A 269 2.64 5.32 -1.19
CA PRO A 269 3.84 6.14 -1.27
C PRO A 269 3.52 7.64 -1.31
N LEU A 270 2.41 8.04 -1.96
CA LEU A 270 1.97 9.44 -2.01
C LEU A 270 1.61 9.99 -0.63
N ILE A 271 0.72 9.31 0.11
CA ILE A 271 0.30 9.78 1.44
C ILE A 271 1.50 9.79 2.39
N PHE A 272 2.34 8.76 2.33
CA PHE A 272 3.56 8.70 3.12
C PHE A 272 4.42 9.93 2.87
N LEU A 273 4.67 10.24 1.60
CA LEU A 273 5.58 11.30 1.19
C LEU A 273 5.07 12.67 1.64
N ILE A 274 3.79 12.95 1.41
CA ILE A 274 3.14 14.20 1.84
C ILE A 274 3.28 14.37 3.35
N ARG A 275 2.90 13.34 4.12
CA ARG A 275 2.95 13.40 5.60
C ARG A 275 4.38 13.54 6.11
N PHE A 276 5.32 12.80 5.53
CA PHE A 276 6.72 12.80 5.94
C PHE A 276 7.34 14.18 5.73
N GLN A 277 7.16 14.78 4.55
CA GLN A 277 7.72 16.09 4.25
C GLN A 277 7.08 17.21 5.05
N TYR A 278 5.77 17.12 5.31
CA TYR A 278 5.09 18.04 6.21
C TYR A 278 5.67 18.01 7.63
N LEU A 279 5.93 16.81 8.18
CA LEU A 279 6.50 16.67 9.52
C LEU A 279 7.96 17.14 9.59
N LEU A 280 8.75 16.91 8.54
CA LEU A 280 10.11 17.45 8.43
C LEU A 280 10.12 18.98 8.36
N TYR A 281 9.23 19.58 7.58
CA TYR A 281 9.09 21.03 7.50
C TYR A 281 8.70 21.61 8.87
N LYS A 282 7.72 20.99 9.54
CA LYS A 282 7.31 21.40 10.88
C LYS A 282 8.46 21.30 11.88
N LEU A 283 9.24 20.22 11.86
CA LEU A 283 10.40 20.03 12.73
C LEU A 283 11.45 21.13 12.53
N ARG A 284 11.81 21.41 11.27
CA ARG A 284 12.78 22.47 10.94
C ARG A 284 12.29 23.86 11.38
N SER A 285 11.00 24.13 11.21
CA SER A 285 10.41 25.40 11.65
C SER A 285 10.45 25.60 13.17
N GLN A 286 10.37 24.52 13.95
CA GLN A 286 10.48 24.57 15.41
C GLN A 286 11.91 24.80 15.86
N ASP A 287 12.87 24.14 15.20
CA ASP A 287 14.30 24.30 15.48
C ASP A 287 14.77 25.74 15.21
N SER A 288 14.32 26.35 14.09
CA SER A 288 14.60 27.76 13.78
C SER A 288 14.00 28.74 14.80
N ARG A 289 12.86 28.41 15.43
CA ARG A 289 12.25 29.24 16.48
C ARG A 289 12.93 29.08 17.84
N GLY A 290 13.36 27.86 18.18
CA GLY A 290 14.09 27.57 19.42
C GLY A 290 15.53 28.13 19.41
N GLY A 291 16.19 28.12 18.26
CA GLY A 291 17.52 28.72 18.09
C GLY A 291 17.52 30.25 18.23
N ALA A 292 16.46 30.93 17.78
CA ALA A 292 16.33 32.38 17.91
C ALA A 292 16.11 32.85 19.37
N THR A 293 15.50 32.02 20.22
CA THR A 293 15.34 32.32 21.65
C THR A 293 16.60 32.11 22.48
N LEU A 294 17.52 31.24 22.04
CA LEU A 294 18.79 30.97 22.74
C LEU A 294 19.91 31.96 22.37
N SER A 295 19.80 32.70 21.26
CA SER A 295 20.77 33.75 20.91
C SER A 295 20.46 35.13 21.49
N CYS A 296 19.38 35.24 22.27
CA CYS A 296 18.93 36.48 22.93
C CYS A 296 19.08 36.44 24.47
N LEU A 297 19.65 35.35 25.00
CA LEU A 297 20.07 35.19 26.39
C LEU A 297 21.60 35.11 26.44
#